data_AF-A0A962QYY7-F1
#
_entry.id   AF-A0A962QYY7-F1
#
_cell.length_a   1.000
_cell.length_b   1.000
_cell.length_c   1.000
_cell.angle_alpha   90.00
_cell.angle_beta   90.00
_cell.angle_gamma   90.00
#
_symmetry.space_group_name_H-M   'P 1'
#
loop_
_entity.id
_entity.type
_entity.pdbx_description
1 polymer ?
#
loop_
_entity_poly.entity_id
_entity_poly.type
_entity_poly.pdbx_seq_one_letter_code
_entity_poly.pdbx_strand_id
1 'polypeptide(L)'
;MHDTRELGIIVYGATGYTGKLVAEYLNNQYGVGGAVRWAMAGRSADKLAAVRDELGIATEIPLVVADASDPASIRDMVQRTRVIITTVGPYQ
;
A
#
# COMPACT_ATOMS: atom_id res chain seq x y z
N MET A 1 14.63 -8.95 18.70
CA MET A 1 13.29 -9.30 18.20
C MET A 1 13.42 -9.46 16.70
N HIS A 2 13.29 -10.68 16.16
CA HIS A 2 13.21 -10.85 14.71
C HIS A 2 11.86 -10.27 14.28
N ASP A 3 11.88 -9.10 13.67
CA ASP A 3 10.67 -8.48 13.16
C ASP A 3 10.25 -9.26 11.92
N THR A 4 9.22 -10.10 12.07
CA THR A 4 8.69 -11.00 11.03
C THR A 4 7.89 -10.25 9.96
N ARG A 5 7.75 -8.93 10.09
CA ARG A 5 7.00 -8.10 9.14
C ARG A 5 7.81 -7.89 7.88
N GLU A 6 7.29 -8.37 6.76
CA GLU A 6 7.97 -8.36 5.46
C GLU A 6 8.00 -6.95 4.81
N LEU A 7 7.06 -6.08 5.18
CA LEU A 7 6.93 -4.71 4.69
C LEU A 7 7.30 -3.68 5.78
N GLY A 8 7.96 -2.60 5.36
CA GLY A 8 8.19 -1.44 6.19
C GLY A 8 6.96 -0.54 6.25
N ILE A 9 6.37 -0.25 5.09
CA ILE A 9 5.25 0.70 4.92
C ILE A 9 4.16 0.09 4.02
N ILE A 10 2.90 0.29 4.39
CA ILE A 10 1.75 0.09 3.48
C ILE A 10 0.99 1.40 3.31
N VAL A 11 0.67 1.76 2.08
CA VAL A 11 -0.24 2.88 1.75
C VAL A 11 -1.65 2.35 1.60
N TYR A 12 -2.48 2.48 2.64
CA TYR A 12 -3.88 2.06 2.61
C TYR A 12 -4.78 3.17 2.08
N GLY A 13 -5.49 2.91 0.98
CA GLY A 13 -6.20 3.93 0.21
C GLY A 13 -5.42 4.43 -1.01
N ALA A 14 -4.47 3.63 -1.50
CA ALA A 14 -3.58 3.98 -2.61
C ALA A 14 -4.30 4.31 -3.94
N THR A 15 -5.55 3.88 -4.12
CA THR A 15 -6.33 4.17 -5.32
C THR A 15 -7.04 5.54 -5.29
N GLY A 16 -7.05 6.23 -4.14
CA GLY A 16 -7.61 7.57 -3.99
C GLY A 16 -6.60 8.66 -4.38
N TYR A 17 -7.07 9.90 -4.60
CA TYR A 17 -6.24 11.02 -5.06
C TYR A 17 -4.94 11.20 -4.24
N THR A 18 -5.05 11.40 -2.92
CA THR A 18 -3.88 11.53 -2.03
C THR A 18 -3.05 10.25 -1.98
N GLY A 19 -3.70 9.09 -2.03
CA GLY A 19 -3.01 7.79 -2.03
C GLY A 19 -2.10 7.61 -3.25
N LYS A 20 -2.53 8.08 -4.42
CA LYS A 20 -1.70 8.06 -5.65
C LYS A 20 -0.44 8.91 -5.48
N LEU A 21 -0.57 10.13 -4.94
CA LEU A 21 0.57 11.03 -4.71
C LEU A 21 1.58 10.44 -3.72
N VAL A 22 1.10 9.78 -2.66
CA VAL A 22 1.96 9.07 -1.70
C VAL A 22 2.65 7.89 -2.38
N ALA A 23 1.93 7.08 -3.17
CA ALA A 23 2.51 5.94 -3.88
C ALA A 23 3.58 6.38 -4.90
N GLU A 24 3.32 7.44 -5.66
CA GLU A 24 4.28 8.04 -6.59
C GLU A 24 5.55 8.51 -5.85
N TYR A 25 5.38 9.21 -4.72
CA TYR A 25 6.52 9.65 -3.90
C TYR A 25 7.35 8.46 -3.39
N LEU A 26 6.71 7.43 -2.83
CA LEU A 26 7.42 6.24 -2.34
C LEU A 26 8.13 5.48 -3.48
N ASN A 27 7.52 5.41 -4.66
CA ASN A 27 8.16 4.81 -5.83
C ASN A 27 9.41 5.59 -6.24
N ASN A 28 9.34 6.93 -6.31
CA ASN A 28 10.46 7.77 -6.68
C ASN A 28 11.61 7.76 -5.65
N GLN A 29 11.29 7.61 -4.36
CA GLN A 29 12.28 7.61 -3.28
C GLN A 29 12.89 6.24 -2.98
N TYR A 30 12.08 5.18 -3.03
CA TYR A 30 12.50 3.85 -2.60
C TYR A 30 12.40 2.80 -3.69
N GLY A 31 11.41 2.89 -4.58
CA GLY A 31 11.22 1.95 -5.68
C GLY A 31 11.28 0.48 -5.24
N VAL A 32 11.78 -0.38 -6.12
CA VAL A 32 12.07 -1.79 -5.83
C VAL A 32 13.49 -1.92 -5.28
N GLY A 33 13.65 -2.66 -4.18
CA GLY A 33 14.97 -2.95 -3.60
C GLY A 33 15.62 -1.77 -2.85
N GLY A 34 14.93 -0.64 -2.70
CA GLY A 34 15.42 0.48 -1.89
C GLY A 34 15.42 0.21 -0.39
N ALA A 35 15.81 1.23 0.37
CA ALA A 35 15.96 1.15 1.83
C ALA A 35 14.66 0.81 2.58
N VAL A 36 13.50 1.10 1.98
CA VAL A 36 12.18 0.80 2.54
C VAL A 36 11.42 -0.11 1.59
N ARG A 37 11.07 -1.30 2.07
CA ARG A 37 10.11 -2.19 1.40
C ARG A 37 8.70 -1.66 1.65
N TRP A 38 7.96 -1.37 0.60
CA TRP A 38 6.63 -0.78 0.72
C TRP A 38 5.62 -1.46 -0.21
N ALA A 39 4.33 -1.25 0.06
CA ALA A 39 3.24 -1.81 -0.72
C ALA A 39 2.05 -0.84 -0.83
N MET A 40 1.23 -1.06 -1.85
CA MET A 40 -0.03 -0.34 -2.06
C MET A 40 -1.20 -1.19 -1.58
N ALA A 41 -2.15 -0.59 -0.86
CA ALA A 41 -3.32 -1.28 -0.35
C ALA A 41 -4.64 -0.56 -0.61
N GLY A 42 -5.69 -1.36 -0.76
CA GLY A 42 -7.05 -0.90 -1.05
C GLY A 42 -8.02 -2.06 -1.25
N ARG A 43 -9.30 -1.78 -1.46
CA ARG A 43 -10.36 -2.81 -1.51
C ARG A 43 -10.48 -3.59 -2.82
N SER A 44 -9.85 -3.12 -3.90
CA SER A 44 -10.00 -3.71 -5.24
C SER A 44 -8.62 -3.95 -5.85
N ALA A 45 -8.29 -5.22 -6.09
CA ALA A 45 -7.05 -5.63 -6.74
C ALA A 45 -6.90 -4.99 -8.12
N ASP A 46 -7.96 -4.99 -8.92
CA ASP A 46 -7.95 -4.42 -10.27
C ASP A 46 -7.66 -2.92 -10.27
N LYS A 47 -8.26 -2.16 -9.34
CA LYS A 47 -7.97 -0.72 -9.21
C LYS A 47 -6.55 -0.46 -8.71
N LEU A 48 -6.02 -1.30 -7.82
CA LEU A 48 -4.64 -1.20 -7.37
C LEU A 48 -3.67 -1.44 -8.53
N ALA A 49 -3.90 -2.49 -9.33
CA ALA A 49 -3.09 -2.78 -10.52
C ALA A 49 -3.16 -1.64 -11.53
N ALA A 50 -4.36 -1.14 -11.85
CA ALA A 50 -4.54 -0.03 -12.78
C ALA A 50 -3.78 1.23 -12.34
N VAL A 51 -3.82 1.58 -11.05
CA VAL A 51 -3.09 2.75 -10.53
C VAL A 51 -1.59 2.53 -10.51
N ARG A 52 -1.12 1.32 -10.16
CA ARG A 52 0.31 0.97 -10.23
C ARG A 52 0.81 1.16 -11.67
N ASP A 53 0.06 0.66 -12.65
CA ASP A 53 0.42 0.72 -14.06
C ASP A 53 0.36 2.16 -14.59
N GLU A 54 -0.68 2.94 -14.21
CA GLU A 54 -0.82 4.38 -14.50
C GLU A 54 0.39 5.19 -14.02
N LEU A 55 0.91 4.87 -12.84
CA LEU A 55 2.04 5.55 -12.21
C LEU A 55 3.41 4.99 -12.63
N GLY A 56 3.47 3.99 -13.52
CA GLY A 56 4.71 3.35 -13.95
C GLY A 56 5.46 2.64 -12.82
N ILE A 57 4.73 2.19 -11.79
CA ILE A 57 5.29 1.51 -10.63
C ILE A 57 5.54 0.04 -10.98
N ALA A 58 6.70 -0.48 -10.60
CA ALA A 58 7.12 -1.82 -10.94
C ALA A 58 6.19 -2.89 -10.33
N THR A 59 5.98 -4.00 -11.04
CA THR A 59 5.03 -5.05 -10.65
C THR A 59 5.47 -5.82 -9.41
N GLU A 60 6.74 -5.72 -9.04
CA GLU A 60 7.34 -6.25 -7.83
C GLU A 60 6.90 -5.50 -6.57
N ILE A 61 6.33 -4.28 -6.69
CA ILE A 61 5.70 -3.60 -5.56
C ILE A 61 4.42 -4.36 -5.19
N PRO A 62 4.33 -4.92 -3.96
CA PRO A 62 3.18 -5.74 -3.60
C PRO A 62 1.88 -4.92 -3.55
N LEU A 63 0.80 -5.56 -3.98
CA LEU A 63 -0.56 -5.06 -3.84
C LEU A 63 -1.24 -5.84 -2.72
N VAL A 64 -1.86 -5.15 -1.77
CA VAL A 64 -2.54 -5.76 -0.62
C VAL A 64 -4.03 -5.40 -0.68
N VAL A 65 -4.87 -6.41 -0.84
CA VAL A 65 -6.32 -6.21 -0.77
C VAL A 65 -6.74 -6.14 0.69
N ALA A 66 -7.39 -5.04 1.06
CA ALA A 66 -7.89 -4.82 2.42
C ALA A 66 -9.19 -3.99 2.38
N ASP A 67 -10.24 -4.50 3.01
CA ASP A 67 -11.55 -3.86 3.10
C ASP A 67 -11.86 -3.51 4.55
N ALA A 68 -12.19 -2.24 4.83
CA ALA A 68 -12.52 -1.78 6.17
C ALA A 68 -13.80 -2.43 6.73
N SER A 69 -14.67 -2.97 5.87
CA SER A 69 -15.84 -3.76 6.26
C SER A 69 -15.50 -5.23 6.60
N ASP A 70 -14.28 -5.68 6.33
CA ASP A 70 -13.77 -7.00 6.69
C ASP A 70 -12.59 -6.88 7.69
N PRO A 71 -12.86 -6.99 9.01
CA PRO A 71 -11.83 -6.93 10.03
C PRO A 71 -10.73 -7.99 9.91
N ALA A 72 -10.97 -9.13 9.26
CA ALA A 72 -9.94 -10.14 9.03
C ALA A 72 -8.92 -9.63 8.01
N SER A 73 -9.38 -9.08 6.88
CA SER A 73 -8.50 -8.47 5.87
C SER A 73 -7.64 -7.34 6.44
N ILE A 74 -8.19 -6.51 7.33
CA ILE A 74 -7.43 -5.44 8.01
C ILE A 74 -6.36 -6.02 8.91
N ARG A 75 -6.68 -7.07 9.68
CA ARG A 75 -5.72 -7.74 10.56
C ARG A 75 -4.56 -8.32 9.75
N ASP A 76 -4.86 -9.00 8.65
CA ASP A 76 -3.86 -9.61 7.77
C ASP A 76 -2.93 -8.54 7.16
N MET A 77 -3.46 -7.40 6.74
CA MET A 77 -2.65 -6.27 6.25
C MET A 77 -1.74 -5.70 7.34
N VAL A 78 -2.27 -5.44 8.54
CA VAL A 78 -1.52 -4.85 9.66
C VAL A 78 -0.38 -5.75 10.13
N GLN A 79 -0.57 -7.07 10.11
CA GLN A 79 0.47 -8.03 10.53
C GLN A 79 1.68 -8.04 9.60
N ARG A 80 1.53 -7.56 8.35
CA ARG A 80 2.61 -7.57 7.34
C ARG A 80 3.51 -6.34 7.39
N THR A 81 3.12 -5.26 8.08
CA THR A 81 3.82 -3.97 8.02
C THR A 81 4.11 -3.34 9.38
N ARG A 82 5.20 -2.57 9.46
CA ARG A 82 5.52 -1.76 10.65
C ARG A 82 4.72 -0.47 10.72
N VAL A 83 4.44 0.12 9.56
CA VAL A 83 3.76 1.42 9.43
C VAL A 83 2.65 1.32 8.39
N ILE A 84 1.53 1.99 8.68
CA ILE A 84 0.44 2.21 7.72
C ILE A 84 0.29 3.71 7.51
N ILE A 85 0.31 4.12 6.25
CA ILE A 85 -0.14 5.44 5.82
C ILE A 85 -1.56 5.27 5.30
N THR A 86 -2.56 5.75 6.05
CA THR A 86 -3.96 5.69 5.61
C THR A 86 -4.38 6.98 4.92
N THR A 87 -4.91 6.84 3.72
CA THR A 87 -5.60 7.89 2.95
C THR A 87 -7.04 7.48 2.65
N VAL A 88 -7.60 6.52 3.39
CA VAL A 88 -8.98 6.06 3.24
C VAL A 88 -9.93 7.10 3.81
N GLY A 89 -10.82 7.62 2.96
CA GLY A 89 -11.90 8.54 3.33
C GLY A 89 -13.29 7.88 3.34
N PRO A 90 -14.37 8.66 3.54
CA PRO A 90 -14.43 10.11 3.35
C PRO A 90 -13.97 10.90 4.58
N TYR A 91 -13.16 11.94 4.34
CA TYR A 91 -13.02 13.03 5.29
C TYR A 91 -14.15 14.01 4.97
N GLN A 92 -15.12 14.13 5.88
CA GLN A 92 -16.11 15.22 5.82
C GLN A 92 -15.54 16.46 6.51
#